data_AF-A0A0Q7QKT4-F1
#
_entry.id   AF-A0A0Q7QKT4-F1
#
_cell.length_a   1.000
_cell.length_b   1.000
_cell.length_c   1.000
_cell.angle_alpha   90.00
_cell.angle_beta   90.00
_cell.angle_gamma   90.00
#
_symmetry.space_group_name_H-M   'P 1'
#
loop_
_entity.id
_entity.type
_entity.pdbx_description
1 polymer ?
#
loop_
_entity_poly.entity_id
_entity_poly.type
_entity_poly.pdbx_seq_one_letter_code
_entity_poly.pdbx_strand_id
1 'polypeptide(L)'
;MWFKVDDKLHDHPKVQRLLEGPDETDALAAMGLWALAGSWSGDQLSDGLVSAFVLRRWHSRWRELAALLVGVGLWSVVDVEGREHHAFHDWTDYNDLREKILADREAERMRIALMRDTKLVTFIKKRDQDRCRYCGSQVRWGNQRGPAGATYDHIKPVIKGGKNTSENVVIACRGCNSRKRHLTLKEAGMRLLPPGTMGAPAVEERTPETAAVLSSEGSTHGSGRVGSGPQNVLSSDSEQPGTPTDS
;
A
#
# COMPACT_ATOMS: atom_id res chain seq x y z
N MET A 1 -18.78 9.22 5.64
CA MET A 1 -18.54 7.77 5.55
C MET A 1 -18.00 7.48 4.16
N TRP A 2 -16.94 6.68 4.01
CA TRP A 2 -16.26 6.44 2.73
C TRP A 2 -16.15 4.93 2.50
N PHE A 3 -16.59 4.45 1.33
CA PHE A 3 -16.33 3.10 0.84
C PHE A 3 -15.74 3.24 -0.57
N LYS A 4 -14.88 2.30 -0.97
CA LYS A 4 -14.18 2.38 -2.25
C LYS A 4 -15.11 1.96 -3.38
N VAL A 5 -15.20 2.82 -4.39
CA VAL A 5 -15.83 2.55 -5.68
C VAL A 5 -14.83 2.94 -6.76
N ASP A 6 -14.80 2.17 -7.84
CA ASP A 6 -13.95 2.47 -8.98
C ASP A 6 -14.46 3.73 -9.72
N ASP A 7 -13.54 4.63 -10.09
CA ASP A 7 -13.87 5.90 -10.78
C ASP A 7 -14.50 5.67 -12.16
N LYS A 8 -14.33 4.47 -12.75
CA LYS A 8 -14.91 4.02 -14.02
C LYS A 8 -16.14 3.13 -13.85
N LEU A 9 -16.72 3.05 -12.65
CA LEU A 9 -17.94 2.25 -12.42
C LEU A 9 -19.04 2.56 -13.44
N HIS A 10 -19.23 3.83 -13.79
CA HIS A 10 -20.25 4.29 -14.74
C HIS A 10 -20.09 3.71 -16.17
N ASP A 11 -18.88 3.27 -16.53
CA ASP A 11 -18.56 2.70 -17.84
C ASP A 11 -18.18 1.22 -17.77
N HIS A 12 -18.32 0.61 -16.59
CA HIS A 12 -17.94 -0.78 -16.40
C HIS A 12 -18.89 -1.72 -17.18
N PRO A 13 -18.38 -2.77 -17.88
CA PRO A 13 -19.23 -3.62 -18.73
C PRO A 13 -20.43 -4.26 -18.01
N LYS A 14 -20.28 -4.61 -16.72
CA LYS A 14 -21.41 -5.13 -15.91
C LYS A 14 -22.49 -4.07 -15.66
N VAL A 15 -22.10 -2.80 -15.50
CA VAL A 15 -23.02 -1.68 -15.29
C VAL A 15 -23.68 -1.29 -16.61
N GLN A 16 -22.92 -1.23 -17.72
CA GLN A 16 -23.49 -0.99 -19.04
C GLN A 16 -24.56 -2.03 -19.39
N ARG A 17 -24.28 -3.33 -19.21
CA ARG A 17 -25.28 -4.39 -19.41
C ARG A 17 -26.53 -4.26 -18.54
N LEU A 18 -26.41 -3.68 -17.35
CA LEU A 18 -27.55 -3.42 -16.47
C LEU A 18 -28.41 -2.28 -17.02
N LEU A 19 -27.77 -1.19 -17.44
CA LEU A 19 -28.43 0.02 -17.94
C LEU A 19 -29.03 -0.14 -19.35
N GLU A 20 -28.46 -1.01 -20.17
CA GLU A 20 -29.02 -1.40 -21.49
C GLU A 20 -30.26 -2.30 -21.39
N GLY A 21 -30.63 -2.70 -20.16
CA GLY A 21 -31.82 -3.49 -19.89
C GLY A 21 -33.13 -2.76 -20.23
N PRO A 22 -34.25 -3.49 -20.31
CA PRO A 22 -35.53 -2.93 -20.75
C PRO A 22 -36.17 -1.94 -19.76
N ASP A 23 -35.73 -1.92 -18.50
CA ASP A 23 -36.26 -1.03 -17.45
C ASP A 23 -35.13 -0.21 -16.82
N GLU A 24 -34.95 1.01 -17.34
CA GLU A 24 -33.95 1.98 -16.87
C GLU A 24 -34.17 2.37 -15.40
N THR A 25 -35.42 2.45 -14.96
CA THR A 25 -35.75 2.86 -13.58
C THR A 25 -35.28 1.80 -12.60
N ASP A 26 -35.56 0.53 -12.89
CA ASP A 26 -35.09 -0.58 -12.07
C ASP A 26 -33.57 -0.73 -12.14
N ALA A 27 -32.95 -0.49 -13.30
CA ALA A 27 -31.49 -0.52 -13.45
C ALA A 27 -30.80 0.52 -12.54
N LEU A 28 -31.28 1.77 -12.56
CA LEU A 28 -30.77 2.82 -11.68
C LEU A 28 -31.08 2.57 -10.20
N ALA A 29 -32.27 2.06 -9.89
CA ALA A 29 -32.64 1.70 -8.52
C ALA A 29 -31.77 0.55 -7.98
N ALA A 30 -31.42 -0.43 -8.83
CA ALA A 30 -30.50 -1.50 -8.50
C ALA A 30 -29.09 -0.96 -8.19
N MET A 31 -28.58 -0.02 -8.99
CA MET A 31 -27.31 0.66 -8.68
C MET A 31 -27.37 1.47 -7.39
N GLY A 32 -28.49 2.13 -7.10
CA GLY A 32 -28.72 2.79 -5.82
C GLY A 32 -28.68 1.82 -4.64
N LEU A 33 -29.34 0.66 -4.77
CA LEU A 33 -29.31 -0.41 -3.78
C LEU A 33 -27.89 -0.96 -3.57
N TRP A 34 -27.14 -1.17 -4.66
CA TRP A 34 -25.75 -1.60 -4.65
C TRP A 34 -24.86 -0.59 -3.90
N ALA A 35 -25.01 0.71 -4.15
CA ALA A 35 -24.20 1.73 -3.48
C ALA A 35 -24.51 1.83 -1.96
N LEU A 36 -25.78 1.76 -1.58
CA LEU A 36 -26.18 1.75 -0.15
C LEU A 36 -25.64 0.51 0.57
N ALA A 37 -25.73 -0.66 -0.08
CA ALA A 37 -25.21 -1.91 0.43
C ALA A 37 -23.68 -1.88 0.61
N GLY A 38 -22.94 -1.28 -0.33
CA GLY A 38 -21.48 -1.14 -0.24
C GLY A 38 -21.06 -0.23 0.91
N SER A 39 -21.75 0.90 1.06
CA SER A 39 -21.58 1.82 2.20
C SER A 39 -21.85 1.13 3.54
N TRP A 40 -22.97 0.40 3.66
CA TRP A 40 -23.32 -0.35 4.86
C TRP A 40 -22.32 -1.46 5.17
N SER A 41 -21.86 -2.21 4.16
CA SER A 41 -20.86 -3.26 4.31
C SER A 41 -19.55 -2.72 4.88
N GLY A 42 -19.09 -1.56 4.40
CA GLY A 42 -17.89 -0.89 4.90
C GLY A 42 -18.02 -0.42 6.36
N ASP A 43 -19.20 0.06 6.76
CA ASP A 43 -19.48 0.46 8.14
C ASP A 43 -19.53 -0.73 9.10
N GLN A 44 -20.26 -1.77 8.71
CA GLN A 44 -20.47 -2.97 9.53
C GLN A 44 -19.31 -3.96 9.47
N LEU A 45 -18.33 -3.72 8.60
CA LEU A 45 -17.23 -4.63 8.31
C LEU A 45 -17.75 -6.03 7.95
N SER A 46 -18.74 -6.11 7.06
CA SER A 46 -19.38 -7.38 6.67
C SER A 46 -18.68 -8.08 5.50
N ASP A 47 -17.50 -7.60 5.09
CA ASP A 47 -16.70 -8.19 4.01
C ASP A 47 -17.45 -8.33 2.67
N GLY A 48 -18.33 -7.38 2.38
CA GLY A 48 -19.11 -7.40 1.14
C GLY A 48 -20.33 -8.30 1.20
N LEU A 49 -20.69 -8.85 2.36
CA LEU A 49 -21.88 -9.68 2.54
C LEU A 49 -23.04 -8.84 3.05
N VAL A 50 -24.18 -8.89 2.36
CA VAL A 50 -25.39 -8.13 2.73
C VAL A 50 -26.60 -9.05 2.76
N SER A 51 -27.23 -9.17 3.92
CA SER A 51 -28.40 -10.05 4.08
C SER A 51 -29.68 -9.46 3.50
N ALA A 52 -30.64 -10.32 3.16
CA ALA A 52 -31.99 -9.92 2.75
C ALA A 52 -32.68 -8.99 3.78
N PHE A 53 -32.38 -9.16 5.08
CA PHE A 53 -32.93 -8.30 6.14
C PHE A 53 -32.47 -6.85 6.00
N VAL A 54 -31.26 -6.61 5.50
CA VAL A 54 -30.71 -5.28 5.31
C VAL A 54 -31.31 -4.64 4.05
N LEU A 55 -31.32 -5.37 2.93
CA LEU A 55 -31.81 -4.87 1.64
C LEU A 55 -33.28 -4.42 1.70
N ARG A 56 -34.14 -5.17 2.39
CA ARG A 56 -35.57 -4.84 2.54
C ARG A 56 -35.85 -3.54 3.28
N ARG A 57 -34.86 -2.95 3.97
CA ARG A 57 -35.00 -1.67 4.68
C ARG A 57 -35.01 -0.48 3.73
N TRP A 58 -34.42 -0.64 2.54
CA TRP A 58 -34.19 0.46 1.62
C TRP A 58 -35.14 0.45 0.42
N HIS A 59 -35.59 -0.73 -0.02
CA HIS A 59 -36.50 -0.81 -1.15
C HIS A 59 -37.51 -1.95 -1.00
N SER A 60 -38.79 -1.70 -1.33
CA SER A 60 -39.84 -2.71 -1.29
C SER A 60 -39.62 -3.82 -2.32
N ARG A 61 -39.13 -3.44 -3.51
CA ARG A 61 -38.76 -4.34 -4.62
C ARG A 61 -37.30 -4.81 -4.56
N TRP A 62 -36.73 -4.95 -3.37
CA TRP A 62 -35.31 -5.28 -3.23
C TRP A 62 -34.93 -6.61 -3.89
N ARG A 63 -35.86 -7.57 -3.99
CA ARG A 63 -35.61 -8.89 -4.57
C ARG A 63 -35.36 -8.80 -6.07
N GLU A 64 -36.20 -8.05 -6.76
CA GLU A 64 -36.13 -7.80 -8.19
C GLU A 64 -34.84 -7.05 -8.51
N LEU A 65 -34.55 -5.99 -7.75
CA LEU A 65 -33.33 -5.21 -7.92
C LEU A 65 -32.06 -6.02 -7.64
N ALA A 66 -32.06 -6.85 -6.59
CA ALA A 66 -30.94 -7.73 -6.28
C ALA A 66 -30.74 -8.80 -7.37
N ALA A 67 -31.83 -9.35 -7.92
CA ALA A 67 -31.76 -10.29 -9.03
C ALA A 67 -31.12 -9.67 -10.28
N LEU A 68 -31.38 -8.39 -10.57
CA LEU A 68 -30.69 -7.67 -11.66
C LEU A 68 -29.17 -7.59 -11.42
N LEU A 69 -28.74 -7.22 -10.22
CA LEU A 69 -27.32 -7.13 -9.85
C LEU A 69 -26.63 -8.49 -9.92
N VAL A 70 -27.32 -9.56 -9.54
CA VAL A 70 -26.84 -10.94 -9.68
C VAL A 70 -26.75 -11.32 -11.15
N GLY A 71 -27.76 -11.00 -11.96
CA GLY A 71 -27.80 -11.29 -13.39
C GLY A 71 -26.63 -10.68 -14.18
N VAL A 72 -26.20 -9.47 -13.82
CA VAL A 72 -25.04 -8.83 -14.45
C VAL A 72 -23.70 -9.17 -13.81
N GLY A 73 -23.71 -9.94 -12.72
CA GLY A 73 -22.53 -10.40 -11.99
C GLY A 73 -21.87 -9.34 -11.10
N LEU A 74 -22.61 -8.31 -10.70
CA LEU A 74 -22.17 -7.38 -9.65
C LEU A 74 -22.32 -8.00 -8.26
N TRP A 75 -23.31 -8.88 -8.10
CA TRP A 75 -23.52 -9.71 -6.92
C TRP A 75 -23.52 -11.20 -7.23
N SER A 76 -23.30 -11.99 -6.19
CA SER A 76 -23.63 -13.41 -6.13
C SER A 76 -24.50 -13.69 -4.90
N VAL A 77 -25.30 -14.75 -4.95
CA VAL A 77 -26.07 -15.21 -3.80
C VAL A 77 -25.29 -16.29 -3.07
N VAL A 78 -25.12 -16.14 -1.77
CA VAL A 78 -24.40 -17.08 -0.92
C VAL A 78 -25.23 -17.42 0.32
N ASP A 79 -25.11 -18.67 0.77
CA ASP A 79 -25.68 -19.08 2.06
C ASP A 79 -24.63 -18.88 3.16
N VAL A 80 -25.02 -18.15 4.21
CA VAL A 80 -24.22 -18.00 5.43
C VAL A 80 -25.09 -18.41 6.60
N GLU A 81 -24.74 -19.53 7.22
CA GLU A 81 -25.44 -20.10 8.38
C GLU A 81 -26.95 -20.35 8.11
N GLY A 82 -27.28 -20.88 6.92
CA GLY A 82 -28.66 -21.19 6.52
C GLY A 82 -29.48 -19.95 6.16
N ARG A 83 -28.82 -18.82 5.86
CA ARG A 83 -29.47 -17.57 5.46
C ARG A 83 -28.85 -17.04 4.18
N GLU A 84 -29.72 -16.60 3.28
CA GLU A 84 -29.36 -15.95 2.03
C GLU A 84 -28.70 -14.59 2.27
N HIS A 85 -27.54 -14.40 1.64
CA HIS A 85 -26.81 -13.15 1.56
C HIS A 85 -26.45 -12.85 0.10
N HIS A 86 -26.29 -11.55 -0.18
CA HIS A 86 -25.80 -11.05 -1.45
C HIS A 86 -24.35 -10.59 -1.23
N ALA A 87 -23.43 -11.19 -1.99
CA ALA A 87 -22.01 -10.92 -1.89
C ALA A 87 -21.54 -10.05 -3.07
N PHE A 88 -20.81 -8.98 -2.77
CA PHE A 88 -20.11 -8.20 -3.79
C PHE A 88 -19.08 -9.06 -4.54
N HIS A 89 -19.15 -9.01 -5.87
CA HIS A 89 -18.10 -9.61 -6.70
C HIS A 89 -16.79 -8.85 -6.49
N ASP A 90 -15.66 -9.57 -6.39
CA ASP A 90 -14.31 -9.02 -6.20
C ASP A 90 -14.12 -8.10 -4.99
N TRP A 91 -14.96 -8.22 -3.95
CA TRP A 91 -14.83 -7.35 -2.76
C TRP A 91 -13.42 -7.40 -2.17
N THR A 92 -12.85 -8.61 -2.03
CA THR A 92 -11.55 -8.87 -1.42
C THR A 92 -10.36 -8.32 -2.21
N ASP A 93 -10.56 -8.05 -3.50
CA ASP A 93 -9.48 -7.61 -4.39
C ASP A 93 -9.21 -6.10 -4.21
N TYR A 94 -10.23 -5.35 -3.78
CA TYR A 94 -10.19 -3.90 -3.71
C TYR A 94 -10.45 -3.32 -2.31
N ASN A 95 -11.14 -4.07 -1.45
CA ASN A 95 -11.50 -3.65 -0.10
C ASN A 95 -10.76 -4.46 0.96
N ASP A 96 -10.29 -3.76 1.99
CA ASP A 96 -9.67 -4.40 3.13
C ASP A 96 -10.72 -5.22 3.89
N LEU A 97 -10.37 -6.46 4.23
CA LEU A 97 -11.19 -7.33 5.06
C LEU A 97 -11.33 -6.80 6.49
N ARG A 98 -12.42 -7.16 7.15
CA ARG A 98 -12.72 -6.88 8.57
C ARG A 98 -11.53 -7.19 9.46
N GLU A 99 -10.92 -8.36 9.28
CA GLU A 99 -9.77 -8.78 10.09
C GLU A 99 -8.62 -7.76 9.98
N LYS A 100 -8.26 -7.35 8.76
CA LYS A 100 -7.22 -6.34 8.52
C LYS A 100 -7.61 -4.99 9.11
N ILE A 101 -8.84 -4.52 8.88
CA ILE A 101 -9.31 -3.23 9.40
C ILE A 101 -9.25 -3.21 10.92
N LEU A 102 -9.69 -4.28 11.59
CA LEU A 102 -9.63 -4.38 13.05
C LEU A 102 -8.19 -4.44 13.56
N ALA A 103 -7.31 -5.18 12.89
CA ALA A 103 -5.89 -5.26 13.23
C ALA A 103 -5.20 -3.89 13.09
N ASP A 104 -5.47 -3.14 12.02
CA ASP A 104 -4.92 -1.80 11.79
C ASP A 104 -5.43 -0.81 12.86
N ARG A 105 -6.73 -0.86 13.18
CA ARG A 105 -7.33 -0.04 14.26
C ARG A 105 -6.71 -0.36 15.62
N GLU A 106 -6.49 -1.64 15.91
CA GLU A 106 -5.85 -2.06 17.16
C GLU A 106 -4.38 -1.61 17.22
N ALA A 107 -3.63 -1.76 16.14
CA ALA A 107 -2.25 -1.31 16.06
C ALA A 107 -2.13 0.21 16.26
N GLU A 108 -3.00 1.00 15.63
CA GLU A 108 -3.02 2.45 15.81
C GLU A 108 -3.41 2.85 17.23
N ARG A 109 -4.44 2.20 17.80
CA ARG A 109 -4.81 2.38 19.22
C ARG A 109 -3.62 2.09 20.14
N MET A 110 -2.89 0.99 19.92
CA MET A 110 -1.69 0.65 20.71
C MET A 110 -0.60 1.70 20.54
N ARG A 111 -0.37 2.20 19.32
CA ARG A 111 0.60 3.26 19.07
C ARG A 111 0.25 4.55 19.81
N ILE A 112 -1.00 5.00 19.71
CA ILE A 112 -1.48 6.21 20.40
C ILE A 112 -1.35 6.02 21.92
N ALA A 113 -1.76 4.86 22.45
CA ALA A 113 -1.63 4.56 23.87
C ALA A 113 -0.17 4.58 24.35
N LEU A 114 0.76 4.01 23.57
CA LEU A 114 2.19 4.06 23.87
C LEU A 114 2.70 5.49 23.91
N MET A 115 2.35 6.32 22.92
CA MET A 115 2.83 7.70 22.84
C MET A 115 2.28 8.58 23.98
N ARG A 116 1.09 8.24 24.51
CA ARG A 116 0.50 8.91 25.68
C ARG A 116 1.14 8.46 27.00
N ASP A 117 1.69 7.26 27.07
CA ASP A 117 2.45 6.78 28.23
C ASP A 117 3.88 7.32 28.21
N THR A 118 4.02 8.57 28.64
CA THR A 118 5.30 9.28 28.69
C THR A 118 6.31 8.60 29.61
N LYS A 119 5.86 7.90 30.67
CA LYS A 119 6.74 7.19 31.60
C LYS A 119 7.38 5.98 30.91
N LEU A 120 6.56 5.17 30.24
CA LEU A 120 7.03 4.01 29.49
C LEU A 120 7.98 4.43 28.35
N VAL A 121 7.58 5.44 27.56
CA VAL A 121 8.39 5.96 26.46
C VAL A 121 9.74 6.48 26.95
N THR A 122 9.76 7.27 28.03
CA THR A 122 11.00 7.80 28.61
C THR A 122 11.88 6.67 29.15
N PHE A 123 11.29 5.67 29.79
CA PHE A 123 12.01 4.49 30.26
C PHE A 123 12.67 3.73 29.09
N ILE A 124 11.93 3.45 28.02
CA ILE A 124 12.44 2.74 26.83
C ILE A 124 13.60 3.53 26.21
N LYS A 125 13.46 4.83 26.04
CA LYS A 125 14.53 5.71 25.52
C LYS A 125 15.80 5.62 26.34
N LYS A 126 15.69 5.76 27.66
CA LYS A 126 16.83 5.67 28.58
C LYS A 126 17.47 4.28 28.55
N ARG A 127 16.66 3.22 28.57
CA ARG A 127 17.14 1.83 28.53
C ARG A 127 17.89 1.56 27.23
N ASP A 128 17.32 1.95 26.09
CA ASP A 128 17.84 1.61 24.77
C ASP A 128 18.92 2.58 24.27
N GLN A 129 19.14 3.70 24.97
CA GLN A 129 20.20 4.69 24.71
C GLN A 129 20.17 5.21 23.27
N ASP A 130 18.97 5.42 22.72
CA ASP A 130 18.76 5.83 21.32
C ASP A 130 19.46 4.92 20.28
N ARG A 131 19.61 3.62 20.62
CA ARG A 131 20.13 2.60 19.71
C ARG A 131 19.05 1.61 19.34
N CYS A 132 19.05 1.21 18.07
CA CYS A 132 18.17 0.15 17.60
C CYS A 132 18.51 -1.16 18.32
N ARG A 133 17.52 -1.77 18.97
CA ARG A 133 17.68 -3.04 19.70
C ARG A 133 17.84 -4.27 18.79
N TYR A 134 17.91 -4.09 17.48
CA TYR A 134 18.08 -5.16 16.49
C TYR A 134 19.41 -5.11 15.75
N CYS A 135 19.92 -3.93 15.42
CA CYS A 135 21.20 -3.77 14.75
C CYS A 135 22.25 -3.01 15.56
N GLY A 136 21.87 -2.36 16.67
CA GLY A 136 22.76 -1.58 17.54
C GLY A 136 23.16 -0.20 17.01
N SER A 137 22.77 0.13 15.77
CA SER A 137 23.01 1.44 15.18
C SER A 137 22.21 2.53 15.91
N GLN A 138 22.78 3.72 16.00
CA GLN A 138 22.10 4.88 16.57
C GLN A 138 20.93 5.32 15.68
N VAL A 139 19.78 5.62 16.28
CA VAL A 139 18.59 6.07 15.55
C VAL A 139 18.52 7.59 15.48
N ARG A 140 17.83 8.11 14.46
CA ARG A 140 17.62 9.55 14.25
C ARG A 140 16.16 9.91 14.51
N TRP A 141 15.87 10.59 15.61
CA TRP A 141 14.51 11.04 15.95
C TRP A 141 13.99 12.15 15.04
N GLY A 142 14.87 13.03 14.56
CA GLY A 142 14.53 14.17 13.69
C GLY A 142 14.36 13.84 12.20
N ASN A 143 14.76 12.65 11.74
CA ASN A 143 14.58 12.21 10.35
C ASN A 143 14.06 10.77 10.31
N GLN A 144 12.76 10.62 10.19
CA GLN A 144 12.07 9.31 10.23
C GLN A 144 11.87 8.68 8.85
N ARG A 145 12.34 9.32 7.76
CA ARG A 145 12.16 8.82 6.39
C ARG A 145 13.23 7.80 5.98
N GLY A 146 14.47 8.02 6.43
CA GLY A 146 15.60 7.14 6.12
C GLY A 146 15.63 5.84 6.94
N PRO A 147 16.50 4.88 6.57
CA PRO A 147 16.63 3.59 7.26
C PRO A 147 17.05 3.73 8.72
N ALA A 148 17.76 4.81 9.08
CA ALA A 148 18.15 5.15 10.45
C ALA A 148 17.06 5.86 11.26
N GLY A 149 15.89 6.13 10.68
CA GLY A 149 14.81 6.84 11.36
C GLY A 149 14.34 6.12 12.62
N ALA A 150 14.17 6.84 13.72
CA ALA A 150 13.77 6.27 14.99
C ALA A 150 12.29 5.85 14.98
N THR A 151 12.03 4.63 15.44
CA THR A 151 10.69 4.08 15.65
C THR A 151 10.65 3.30 16.95
N TYR A 152 9.44 3.11 17.49
CA TYR A 152 9.20 2.09 18.50
C TYR A 152 8.66 0.84 17.80
N ASP A 153 9.10 -0.33 18.24
CA ASP A 153 8.60 -1.61 17.74
C ASP A 153 8.27 -2.55 18.90
N HIS A 154 7.30 -3.42 18.68
CA HIS A 154 6.92 -4.47 19.61
C HIS A 154 7.65 -5.76 19.24
N ILE A 155 8.47 -6.30 20.14
CA ILE A 155 9.18 -7.58 19.98
C ILE A 155 8.20 -8.70 19.59
N LYS A 156 7.12 -8.83 20.35
CA LYS A 156 5.92 -9.58 19.99
C LYS A 156 4.94 -8.61 19.32
N PRO A 157 4.64 -8.74 18.02
CA PRO A 157 3.73 -7.85 17.30
C PRO A 157 2.34 -7.76 17.93
N VAL A 158 1.68 -6.61 17.79
CA VAL A 158 0.32 -6.37 18.30
C VAL A 158 -0.68 -7.40 17.79
N ILE A 159 -0.67 -7.69 16.48
CA ILE A 159 -1.55 -8.71 15.87
C ILE A 159 -1.35 -10.13 16.45
N LYS A 160 -0.21 -10.38 17.11
CA LYS A 160 0.05 -11.64 17.81
C LYS A 160 -0.24 -11.56 19.32
N GLY A 161 -0.87 -10.48 19.80
CA GLY A 161 -1.17 -10.21 21.21
C GLY A 161 -0.04 -9.50 21.97
N GLY A 162 0.81 -8.74 21.26
CA GLY A 162 1.83 -7.88 21.86
C GLY A 162 1.24 -6.68 22.61
N LYS A 163 1.78 -6.38 23.81
CA LYS A 163 1.33 -5.27 24.66
C LYS A 163 2.35 -4.14 24.75
N ASN A 164 1.90 -2.95 25.14
CA ASN A 164 2.77 -1.83 25.51
C ASN A 164 3.35 -2.05 26.90
N THR A 165 4.46 -2.77 27.00
CA THR A 165 5.21 -2.92 28.24
C THR A 165 6.68 -2.62 28.00
N SER A 166 7.42 -2.35 29.08
CA SER A 166 8.86 -2.13 29.03
C SER A 166 9.57 -3.31 28.36
N GLU A 167 9.14 -4.54 28.59
CA GLU A 167 9.80 -5.76 28.10
C GLU A 167 9.53 -5.99 26.62
N ASN A 168 8.37 -5.54 26.11
CA ASN A 168 7.94 -5.83 24.74
C ASN A 168 8.21 -4.69 23.76
N VAL A 169 8.30 -3.44 24.22
CA VAL A 169 8.54 -2.29 23.34
C VAL A 169 10.01 -1.88 23.38
N VAL A 170 10.59 -1.63 22.20
CA VAL A 170 11.99 -1.27 22.01
C VAL A 170 12.17 -0.13 21.02
N ILE A 171 13.30 0.56 21.08
CA ILE A 171 13.77 1.41 19.98
C ILE A 171 14.20 0.52 18.81
N ALA A 172 13.71 0.83 17.62
CA ALA A 172 14.14 0.24 16.36
C ALA A 172 14.39 1.31 15.29
N CYS A 173 15.40 1.11 14.45
CA CYS A 173 15.52 1.91 13.24
C CYS A 173 14.45 1.47 12.22
N ARG A 174 14.00 2.39 11.36
CA ARG A 174 12.99 2.13 10.33
C ARG A 174 13.38 0.94 9.44
N GLY A 175 14.65 0.79 9.08
CA GLY A 175 15.13 -0.33 8.27
C GLY A 175 14.89 -1.69 8.93
N CYS A 176 15.30 -1.84 10.20
CA CYS A 176 15.07 -3.08 10.93
C CYS A 176 13.59 -3.32 11.23
N ASN A 177 12.84 -2.28 11.61
CA ASN A 177 11.41 -2.38 11.87
C ASN A 177 10.64 -2.81 10.61
N SER A 178 10.98 -2.24 9.44
CA SER A 178 10.37 -2.61 8.15
C SER A 178 10.78 -4.02 7.68
N ARG A 179 11.95 -4.51 8.11
CA ARG A 179 12.35 -5.90 7.86
C ARG A 179 11.57 -6.87 8.74
N LYS A 180 11.33 -6.51 10.01
CA LYS A 180 10.57 -7.33 10.96
C LYS A 180 9.08 -7.37 10.66
N ARG A 181 8.45 -6.22 10.36
CA ARG A 181 7.01 -6.09 10.10
C ARG A 181 6.19 -6.72 11.25
N HIS A 182 5.16 -7.49 10.90
CA HIS A 182 4.29 -8.23 11.81
C HIS A 182 4.84 -9.60 12.21
N LEU A 183 6.13 -9.86 11.97
CA LEU A 183 6.79 -11.10 12.35
C LEU A 183 7.37 -11.01 13.76
N THR A 184 7.44 -12.15 14.43
CA THR A 184 8.28 -12.34 15.61
C THR A 184 9.76 -12.27 15.22
N LEU A 185 10.64 -12.08 16.20
CA LEU A 185 12.09 -12.08 15.94
C LEU A 185 12.57 -13.38 15.30
N LYS A 186 12.05 -14.52 15.76
CA LYS A 186 12.37 -15.84 15.19
C LYS A 186 11.99 -15.93 13.72
N GLU A 187 10.77 -15.53 13.37
CA GLU A 187 10.26 -15.56 11.99
C GLU A 187 11.02 -14.58 11.07
N ALA A 188 11.44 -13.42 11.60
CA ALA A 188 12.24 -12.45 10.84
C ALA A 188 13.74 -12.82 10.75
N GLY A 189 14.19 -13.91 11.40
CA GLY A 189 15.62 -14.23 11.51
C GLY A 189 16.42 -13.15 12.26
N MET A 190 15.77 -12.42 13.16
CA MET A 190 16.33 -11.31 13.91
C MET A 190 16.60 -11.71 15.37
N ARG A 191 17.53 -11.01 16.01
CA ARG A 191 17.84 -11.20 17.42
C ARG A 191 17.64 -9.88 18.17
N LEU A 192 17.21 -9.99 19.43
CA LEU A 192 17.15 -8.86 20.33
C LEU A 192 18.52 -8.66 20.96
N LEU A 193 19.14 -7.50 20.74
CA LEU A 193 20.41 -7.16 21.35
C LEU A 193 20.20 -6.67 22.78
N PRO A 194 21.18 -6.85 23.69
CA PRO A 194 21.18 -6.17 24.98
C PRO A 194 21.06 -4.64 24.83
N PRO A 195 20.44 -3.93 25.79
CA PRO A 195 20.36 -2.48 25.74
C PRO A 195 21.76 -1.84 25.66
N GLY A 196 21.90 -0.76 24.88
CA GLY A 196 23.18 -0.07 24.68
C GLY A 196 24.20 -0.78 23.77
N THR A 197 23.86 -1.95 23.22
CA THR A 197 24.76 -2.65 22.27
C THR A 197 25.07 -1.77 21.07
N MET A 198 26.35 -1.52 20.81
CA MET A 198 26.79 -0.81 19.61
C MET A 198 26.77 -1.75 18.42
N GLY A 199 26.09 -1.34 17.36
CA GLY A 199 26.16 -2.01 16.07
C GLY A 199 27.55 -1.85 15.46
N ALA A 200 27.93 -2.77 14.56
CA ALA A 200 29.05 -2.52 13.68
C ALA A 200 28.86 -1.14 13.02
N PRO A 201 29.92 -0.31 12.90
CA PRO A 201 29.80 0.97 12.24
C PRO A 201 29.15 0.75 10.88
N ALA A 202 28.14 1.56 10.56
CA ALA A 202 27.64 1.62 9.19
C ALA A 202 28.88 1.88 8.33
N VAL A 203 29.18 0.98 7.40
CA VAL A 203 30.25 1.18 6.43
C VAL A 203 30.02 2.57 5.88
N GLU A 204 30.92 3.51 6.17
CA GLU A 204 30.85 4.87 5.64
C GLU A 204 30.65 4.71 4.13
N GLU A 205 29.58 5.33 3.61
CA GLU A 205 29.41 5.48 2.17
C GLU A 205 30.73 6.06 1.65
N ARG A 206 31.49 5.25 0.91
CA ARG A 206 32.70 5.72 0.25
C ARG A 206 32.25 6.83 -0.69
N THR A 207 32.57 8.06 -0.34
CA THR A 207 32.47 9.17 -1.28
C THR A 207 33.41 8.89 -2.46
N PRO A 208 33.06 9.28 -3.69
CA PRO A 208 33.83 8.90 -4.89
C PRO A 208 35.23 9.55 -5.00
N GLU A 209 35.68 10.31 -4.00
CA GLU A 209 36.85 11.19 -4.14
C GLU A 209 38.21 10.54 -3.85
N THR A 210 38.27 9.31 -3.33
CA THR A 210 39.56 8.66 -2.98
C THR A 210 40.09 7.66 -4.00
N ALA A 211 39.43 7.48 -5.15
CA ALA A 211 39.88 6.55 -6.19
C ALA A 211 40.88 7.13 -7.22
N ALA A 212 41.20 8.42 -7.15
CA ALA A 212 41.93 9.13 -8.23
C ALA A 212 43.44 9.34 -7.98
N VAL A 213 44.05 8.66 -7.02
CA VAL A 213 45.51 8.73 -6.83
C VAL A 213 46.04 7.31 -6.84
N LEU A 214 46.77 6.99 -7.91
CA LEU A 214 47.66 5.83 -8.15
C LEU A 214 47.33 5.15 -9.48
N SER A 215 47.69 5.79 -10.60
CA SER A 215 48.09 5.15 -11.86
C SER A 215 48.64 6.21 -12.81
N SER A 216 49.87 6.66 -12.55
CA SER A 216 50.62 7.54 -13.46
C SER A 216 52.05 7.04 -13.62
N GLU A 217 52.24 5.94 -14.36
CA GLU A 217 53.47 5.58 -15.10
C GLU A 217 52.96 4.61 -16.20
N GLY A 218 53.11 4.78 -17.51
CA GLY A 218 54.09 5.47 -18.34
C GLY A 218 54.51 4.47 -19.41
N SER A 219 54.12 4.65 -20.68
CA SER A 219 54.92 4.14 -21.83
C SER A 219 54.42 4.65 -23.18
N THR A 220 55.39 5.02 -24.00
CA THR A 220 55.34 5.73 -25.27
C THR A 220 55.53 4.80 -26.49
N HIS A 221 55.25 5.34 -27.69
CA HIS A 221 55.51 4.85 -29.07
C HIS A 221 54.40 3.97 -29.68
N GLY A 222 53.93 4.14 -30.93
CA GLY A 222 54.25 5.10 -31.98
C GLY A 222 53.63 4.67 -33.34
N SER A 223 53.18 5.66 -34.11
CA SER A 223 53.06 5.73 -35.59
C SER A 223 52.06 4.84 -36.37
N GLY A 224 51.34 5.48 -37.30
CA GLY A 224 50.65 4.82 -38.43
C GLY A 224 49.54 5.65 -39.09
N ARG A 225 49.90 6.63 -39.93
CA ARG A 225 49.00 7.34 -40.87
C ARG A 225 48.72 6.48 -42.11
N VAL A 226 47.48 6.48 -42.62
CA VAL A 226 46.99 6.81 -43.99
C VAL A 226 45.44 6.83 -43.85
N GLY A 227 44.60 7.79 -44.25
CA GLY A 227 44.63 8.80 -45.30
C GLY A 227 43.45 8.52 -46.26
N SER A 228 42.38 9.34 -46.24
CA SER A 228 41.46 9.68 -47.37
C SER A 228 40.20 10.39 -46.84
N GLY A 229 40.03 11.68 -47.16
CA GLY A 229 38.71 12.35 -47.20
C GLY A 229 38.25 12.47 -48.67
N PRO A 230 37.29 13.36 -49.04
CA PRO A 230 36.41 14.19 -48.19
C PRO A 230 34.93 14.26 -48.69
N GLN A 231 34.12 15.06 -47.97
CA GLN A 231 33.06 15.98 -48.44
C GLN A 231 31.59 15.75 -47.99
N ASN A 232 31.16 16.70 -47.14
CA ASN A 232 29.83 17.34 -47.04
C ASN A 232 29.09 17.48 -48.39
N VAL A 233 27.75 17.47 -48.41
CA VAL A 233 26.89 18.68 -48.58
C VAL A 233 25.44 18.44 -48.08
N LEU A 234 24.83 19.54 -47.65
CA LEU A 234 23.50 19.83 -47.11
C LEU A 234 22.34 19.90 -48.15
N SER A 235 21.12 19.93 -47.60
CA SER A 235 19.88 20.62 -48.07
C SER A 235 18.98 19.91 -49.11
N SER A 236 17.71 19.60 -48.76
CA SER A 236 16.45 20.38 -48.95
C SER A 236 15.96 20.32 -50.41
N ASP A 237 14.69 20.13 -50.79
CA ASP A 237 13.43 20.71 -50.35
C ASP A 237 12.23 20.01 -51.03
N SER A 238 11.06 20.12 -50.37
CA SER A 238 9.72 20.48 -50.89
C SER A 238 9.09 19.86 -52.17
N GLU A 239 7.82 19.45 -52.10
CA GLU A 239 6.65 20.22 -52.63
C GLU A 239 5.31 19.44 -52.58
N GLN A 240 4.28 20.10 -52.02
CA GLN A 240 2.86 20.00 -52.44
C GLN A 240 2.56 21.20 -53.37
N PRO A 241 1.52 21.17 -54.23
CA PRO A 241 0.22 21.82 -53.91
C PRO A 241 -0.97 21.09 -54.60
N GLY A 242 -2.27 21.41 -54.48
CA GLY A 242 -3.04 22.51 -53.88
C GLY A 242 -4.54 22.29 -54.20
N THR A 243 -5.42 23.03 -53.54
CA THR A 243 -6.89 23.10 -53.78
C THR A 243 -7.24 24.06 -54.92
N PRO A 244 -8.48 24.01 -55.46
CA PRO A 244 -9.37 25.15 -55.22
C PRO A 244 -10.87 24.80 -55.04
N THR A 245 -11.58 25.79 -54.48
CA THR A 245 -13.02 25.98 -54.28
C THR A 245 -13.79 26.20 -55.60
N ASP A 246 -15.07 25.82 -55.70
CA ASP A 246 -16.23 26.73 -55.55
C ASP A 246 -17.60 26.04 -55.83
N SER A 247 -18.67 26.69 -55.33
CA SER A 247 -20.13 26.49 -55.53
C SER A 247 -20.88 25.54 -54.60
#